data_AF-A0A931LTH5-F1
#
_entry.id   AF-A0A931LTH5-F1
#
_cell.length_a   1.000
_cell.length_b   1.000
_cell.length_c   1.000
_cell.angle_alpha   90.00
_cell.angle_beta   90.00
_cell.angle_gamma   90.00
#
_symmetry.space_group_name_H-M   'P 1'
#
loop_
_entity.id
_entity.type
_entity.pdbx_description
1 polymer ?
#
loop_
_entity_poly.entity_id
_entity_poly.type
_entity_poly.pdbx_seq_one_letter_code
_entity_poly.pdbx_strand_id
1 'polypeptide(L)'
;MLSIAGPVAPLVTPLTDDGSALSEVRLSRLVRLLIERQLSGLVVASETGEFGSLAFGERKQLTEWVHRETRGDLPLLVHVSTLSTGASVDLAQHADRHGAQAAVLMPPHYGVFSDDEIEAHFRTVANYGGLPVLAVDPLGRIDPGLAARLGALPGVFVAEGLGSARPRSDRCILGEMEVSPLFLLNQPPRDIASILELMESRGPDRVMKAALALQGFDAGGLRQPNRALPGRESELLESALADYSA
;
A
#
# COMPACT_ATOMS: atom_id res chain seq x y z
N MET A 1 -16.77 10.72 7.97
CA MET A 1 -16.55 9.32 8.40
C MET A 1 -16.08 8.57 7.18
N LEU A 2 -14.95 7.85 7.23
CA LEU A 2 -14.57 6.96 6.13
C LEU A 2 -15.69 5.93 5.98
N SER A 3 -16.30 5.86 4.80
CA SER A 3 -17.38 4.90 4.50
C SER A 3 -16.90 3.88 3.49
N ILE A 4 -15.76 3.24 3.79
CA ILE A 4 -15.20 2.16 2.97
C ILE A 4 -15.49 0.85 3.71
N ALA A 5 -16.17 -0.07 3.03
CA ALA A 5 -16.48 -1.39 3.55
C ALA A 5 -16.16 -2.44 2.48
N GLY A 6 -15.46 -3.51 2.85
CA GLY A 6 -15.06 -4.59 1.95
C GLY A 6 -13.57 -4.55 1.53
N PRO A 7 -13.21 -5.29 0.47
CA PRO A 7 -11.82 -5.54 0.09
C PRO A 7 -11.17 -4.32 -0.56
N VAL A 8 -10.01 -3.94 -0.07
CA VAL A 8 -9.20 -2.81 -0.55
C VAL A 8 -7.82 -3.33 -0.94
N ALA A 9 -7.43 -3.11 -2.20
CA ALA A 9 -6.14 -3.59 -2.69
C ALA A 9 -5.07 -2.48 -2.68
N PRO A 10 -3.89 -2.72 -2.08
CA PRO A 10 -2.73 -1.90 -2.35
C PRO A 10 -2.23 -2.15 -3.78
N LEU A 11 -2.17 -1.11 -4.60
CA LEU A 11 -1.72 -1.21 -5.98
C LEU A 11 -0.23 -1.54 -6.05
N VAL A 12 0.15 -2.43 -6.97
CA VAL A 12 1.52 -2.42 -7.51
C VAL A 12 1.71 -1.17 -8.36
N THR A 13 2.94 -0.67 -8.46
CA THR A 13 3.25 0.48 -9.32
C THR A 13 3.65 0.02 -10.72
N PRO A 14 2.84 0.26 -11.76
CA PRO A 14 3.21 -0.18 -13.10
C PRO A 14 4.30 0.72 -13.68
N LEU A 15 5.34 0.09 -14.23
CA LEU A 15 6.54 0.78 -14.73
C LEU A 15 6.76 0.51 -16.22
N THR A 16 7.69 1.25 -16.80
CA THR A 16 8.32 0.90 -18.08
C THR A 16 9.08 -0.43 -17.95
N ASP A 17 9.43 -1.03 -19.09
CA ASP A 17 10.05 -2.37 -19.13
C ASP A 17 11.41 -2.39 -18.42
N ASP A 18 12.14 -1.28 -18.49
CA ASP A 18 13.41 -1.05 -17.79
C ASP A 18 13.24 -0.59 -16.33
N GLY A 19 12.00 -0.37 -15.88
CA GLY A 19 11.68 0.08 -14.52
C GLY A 19 12.05 1.54 -14.23
N SER A 20 12.45 2.32 -15.24
CA SER A 20 12.99 3.68 -15.04
C SER A 20 11.92 4.75 -14.83
N ALA A 21 10.71 4.54 -15.35
CA ALA A 21 9.60 5.49 -15.25
C ALA A 21 8.26 4.79 -15.00
N LEU A 22 7.26 5.56 -14.57
CA LEU A 22 5.88 5.08 -14.43
C LEU A 22 5.26 4.79 -15.81
N SER A 23 4.40 3.77 -15.89
CA SER A 23 3.64 3.45 -17.11
C SER A 23 2.14 3.72 -16.91
N GLU A 24 1.69 4.87 -17.43
CA GLU A 24 0.27 5.27 -17.37
C GLU A 24 -0.66 4.26 -18.06
N VAL A 25 -0.24 3.71 -19.20
CA VAL A 25 -1.02 2.74 -19.97
C VAL A 25 -1.23 1.45 -19.16
N ARG A 26 -0.19 0.94 -18.51
CA ARG A 26 -0.31 -0.25 -17.65
C ARG A 26 -1.14 0.04 -16.41
N LEU A 27 -0.96 1.21 -15.79
CA LEU A 27 -1.77 1.65 -14.65
C LEU A 27 -3.25 1.73 -14.99
N SER A 28 -3.60 2.36 -16.12
CA SER A 28 -4.98 2.44 -16.60
C SER A 28 -5.61 1.06 -16.76
N ARG A 29 -4.89 0.11 -17.37
CA ARG A 29 -5.34 -1.29 -17.51
C ARG A 29 -5.51 -1.99 -16.16
N LEU A 30 -4.57 -1.81 -15.22
CA LEU A 30 -4.65 -2.40 -13.89
C LEU A 30 -5.86 -1.88 -13.13
N VAL A 31 -6.05 -0.56 -13.09
CA VAL A 31 -7.15 0.05 -12.34
C VAL A 31 -8.50 -0.39 -12.91
N ARG A 32 -8.66 -0.44 -14.24
CA ARG A 32 -9.89 -0.97 -14.87
C ARG A 32 -10.18 -2.41 -14.48
N LEU A 33 -9.16 -3.28 -14.54
CA LEU A 33 -9.29 -4.67 -14.12
C LEU A 33 -9.76 -4.79 -12.66
N LEU A 34 -9.24 -3.94 -11.77
CA LEU A 34 -9.62 -3.96 -10.36
C LEU A 34 -11.02 -3.37 -10.10
N ILE A 35 -11.46 -2.40 -10.90
CA ILE A 35 -12.85 -1.91 -10.89
C ILE A 35 -13.80 -3.02 -11.34
N GLU A 36 -13.47 -3.77 -12.40
CA GLU A 36 -14.28 -4.90 -12.88
C GLU A 36 -14.41 -6.01 -11.82
N ARG A 37 -13.39 -6.17 -10.97
CA ARG A 37 -13.40 -7.10 -9.82
C ARG A 37 -14.17 -6.58 -8.61
N GLN A 38 -14.79 -5.41 -8.68
CA GLN A 38 -15.64 -4.83 -7.64
C GLN A 38 -14.93 -4.70 -6.28
N LEU A 39 -13.66 -4.29 -6.30
CA LEU A 39 -12.99 -3.88 -5.07
C LEU A 39 -13.67 -2.65 -4.46
N SER A 40 -13.59 -2.52 -3.14
CA SER A 40 -14.18 -1.43 -2.38
C SER A 40 -13.28 -0.20 -2.29
N GLY A 41 -12.00 -0.33 -2.68
CA GLY A 41 -11.05 0.78 -2.70
C GLY A 41 -9.65 0.35 -3.10
N LEU A 42 -8.76 1.33 -3.24
CA LEU A 42 -7.35 1.12 -3.58
C LEU A 42 -6.43 1.88 -2.62
N VAL A 43 -5.27 1.30 -2.31
CA VAL A 43 -4.16 2.02 -1.66
C VAL A 43 -3.10 2.35 -2.70
N VAL A 44 -2.82 3.65 -2.88
CA VAL A 44 -1.80 4.15 -3.81
C VAL A 44 -0.47 4.30 -3.09
N ALA A 45 0.60 3.86 -3.77
CA ALA A 45 1.99 3.98 -3.32
C ALA A 45 2.23 3.41 -1.92
N SER A 46 1.70 2.22 -1.59
CA SER A 46 2.05 1.50 -0.36
C SER A 46 3.41 0.77 -0.50
N GLU A 47 3.76 -0.14 0.41
CA GLU A 47 4.90 -1.05 0.23
C GLU A 47 4.77 -1.89 -1.05
N THR A 48 3.59 -2.46 -1.31
CA THR A 48 3.27 -3.12 -2.60
C THR A 48 3.40 -2.15 -3.77
N GLY A 49 3.13 -0.87 -3.54
CA GLY A 49 3.25 0.22 -4.51
C GLY A 49 4.62 0.91 -4.55
N GLU A 50 5.67 0.30 -4.01
CA GLU A 50 7.06 0.79 -4.13
C GLU A 50 7.31 2.19 -3.53
N PHE A 51 6.58 2.60 -2.49
CA PHE A 51 6.63 3.98 -1.95
C PHE A 51 8.03 4.50 -1.62
N GLY A 52 8.92 3.61 -1.17
CA GLY A 52 10.28 3.95 -0.75
C GLY A 52 11.28 4.14 -1.90
N SER A 53 10.96 3.66 -3.11
CA SER A 53 11.82 3.78 -4.29
C SER A 53 11.33 4.82 -5.30
N LEU A 54 10.13 5.36 -5.09
CA LEU A 54 9.54 6.41 -5.91
C LEU A 54 9.93 7.81 -5.45
N ALA A 55 10.25 8.68 -6.40
CA ALA A 55 10.36 10.10 -6.13
C ALA A 55 9.01 10.67 -5.67
N PHE A 56 9.02 11.75 -4.87
CA PHE A 56 7.78 12.40 -4.43
C PHE A 56 6.91 12.87 -5.61
N GLY A 57 7.53 13.32 -6.71
CA GLY A 57 6.80 13.65 -7.94
C GLY A 57 6.08 12.46 -8.55
N GLU A 58 6.72 11.29 -8.57
CA GLU A 58 6.10 10.04 -9.08
C GLU A 58 4.94 9.59 -8.18
N ARG A 59 5.08 9.73 -6.84
CA ARG A 59 3.99 9.42 -5.91
C ARG A 59 2.76 10.30 -6.16
N LYS A 60 2.97 11.61 -6.34
CA LYS A 60 1.92 12.57 -6.69
C LYS A 60 1.26 12.23 -8.03
N GLN A 61 2.08 11.94 -9.04
CA GLN A 61 1.61 11.57 -10.37
C GLN A 61 0.79 10.27 -10.37
N LEU A 62 1.18 9.26 -9.58
CA LEU A 62 0.38 8.04 -9.40
C LEU A 62 -0.99 8.36 -8.83
N THR A 63 -1.07 9.19 -7.79
CA THR A 63 -2.35 9.60 -7.20
C THR A 63 -3.25 10.29 -8.23
N GLU A 64 -2.70 11.23 -9.00
CA GLU A 64 -3.42 11.92 -10.09
C GLU A 64 -3.97 10.95 -11.13
N TRP A 65 -3.14 10.01 -11.59
CA TRP A 65 -3.54 9.05 -12.61
C TRP A 65 -4.59 8.07 -12.12
N VAL A 66 -4.44 7.52 -10.91
CA VAL A 66 -5.41 6.61 -10.32
C VAL A 66 -6.73 7.32 -10.12
N HIS A 67 -6.74 8.53 -9.54
CA HIS A 67 -7.98 9.30 -9.35
C HIS A 67 -8.72 9.57 -10.65
N ARG A 68 -7.99 9.96 -11.71
CA ARG A 68 -8.59 10.19 -13.03
C ARG A 68 -9.15 8.91 -13.64
N GLU A 69 -8.47 7.78 -13.49
CA GLU A 69 -8.95 6.50 -14.03
C GLU A 69 -10.16 5.97 -13.26
N THR A 70 -10.19 6.11 -11.93
CA THR A 70 -11.36 5.72 -11.11
C THR A 70 -12.53 6.69 -11.26
N ARG A 71 -12.31 7.88 -11.81
CA ARG A 71 -13.31 8.96 -11.95
C ARG A 71 -13.97 9.36 -10.62
N GLY A 72 -13.32 9.04 -9.50
CA GLY A 72 -13.85 9.23 -8.16
C GLY A 72 -14.86 8.17 -7.68
N ASP A 73 -15.21 7.18 -8.52
CA ASP A 73 -16.20 6.15 -8.17
C ASP A 73 -15.63 5.07 -7.22
N LEU A 74 -14.31 4.93 -7.19
CA LEU A 74 -13.60 3.98 -6.32
C LEU A 74 -12.77 4.73 -5.26
N PRO A 75 -13.06 4.56 -3.96
CA PRO A 75 -12.29 5.11 -2.86
C PRO A 75 -10.78 4.95 -2.97
N LEU A 76 -10.04 6.04 -2.73
CA LEU A 76 -8.58 6.04 -2.73
C LEU A 76 -8.03 6.35 -1.35
N LEU A 77 -7.12 5.48 -0.90
CA LEU A 77 -6.21 5.73 0.21
C LEU A 77 -4.83 6.00 -0.36
N VAL A 78 -4.10 6.98 0.16
CA VAL A 78 -2.78 7.33 -0.36
C VAL A 78 -1.76 7.24 0.74
N HIS A 79 -0.69 6.48 0.54
CA HIS A 79 0.41 6.42 1.49
C HIS A 79 1.24 7.71 1.40
N VAL A 80 1.38 8.40 2.53
CA VAL A 80 2.03 9.72 2.61
C VAL A 80 3.28 9.71 3.49
N SER A 81 3.67 8.56 4.05
CA SER A 81 4.84 8.47 4.91
C SER A 81 6.12 8.85 4.19
N THR A 82 6.96 9.57 4.93
CA THR A 82 8.31 9.98 4.55
C THR A 82 9.16 10.08 5.82
N LEU A 83 10.45 10.40 5.68
CA LEU A 83 11.33 10.69 6.81
C LEU A 83 11.17 12.13 7.36
N SER A 84 10.31 12.96 6.78
CA SER A 84 10.09 14.36 7.17
C SER A 84 8.61 14.65 7.35
N THR A 85 8.22 15.11 8.54
CA THR A 85 6.81 15.48 8.82
C THR A 85 6.25 16.47 7.80
N GLY A 86 7.04 17.48 7.41
CA GLY A 86 6.60 18.47 6.41
C GLY A 86 6.38 17.87 5.02
N ALA A 87 7.22 16.92 4.61
CA ALA A 87 7.05 16.23 3.33
C ALA A 87 5.82 15.29 3.35
N SER A 88 5.56 14.63 4.50
CA SER A 88 4.35 13.84 4.67
C SER A 88 3.08 14.71 4.60
N VAL A 89 3.11 15.92 5.18
CA VAL A 89 2.01 16.90 5.06
C VAL A 89 1.80 17.33 3.62
N ASP A 90 2.87 17.66 2.87
CA ASP A 90 2.76 18.05 1.45
C ASP A 90 2.15 16.94 0.58
N LEU A 91 2.55 15.68 0.79
CA LEU A 91 1.96 14.54 0.09
C LEU A 91 0.49 14.34 0.47
N ALA A 92 0.13 14.48 1.76
CA ALA A 92 -1.26 14.37 2.20
C ALA A 92 -2.15 15.47 1.60
N GLN A 93 -1.68 16.73 1.59
CA GLN A 93 -2.42 17.83 0.96
C GLN A 93 -2.55 17.66 -0.55
N HIS A 94 -1.53 17.10 -1.22
CA HIS A 94 -1.65 16.77 -2.64
C HIS A 94 -2.70 15.66 -2.85
N ALA A 95 -2.67 14.60 -2.04
CA ALA A 95 -3.65 13.53 -2.11
C ALA A 95 -5.09 14.02 -1.87
N ASP A 96 -5.29 14.90 -0.89
CA ASP A 96 -6.59 15.53 -0.59
C ASP A 96 -7.16 16.25 -1.80
N ARG A 97 -6.34 17.11 -2.44
CA ARG A 97 -6.71 17.84 -3.66
C ARG A 97 -7.03 16.93 -4.85
N HIS A 98 -6.61 15.66 -4.80
CA HIS A 98 -6.82 14.67 -5.86
C HIS A 98 -7.73 13.53 -5.39
N GLY A 99 -8.67 13.82 -4.49
CA GLY A 99 -9.81 12.95 -4.20
C GLY A 99 -9.48 11.73 -3.35
N ALA A 100 -8.33 11.71 -2.67
CA ALA A 100 -8.08 10.71 -1.65
C ALA A 100 -9.07 10.88 -0.48
N GLN A 101 -9.47 9.76 0.13
CA GLN A 101 -10.36 9.75 1.29
C GLN A 101 -9.61 9.62 2.61
N ALA A 102 -8.38 9.07 2.59
CA ALA A 102 -7.51 9.01 3.75
C ALA A 102 -6.04 8.97 3.36
N ALA A 103 -5.21 9.43 4.27
CA ALA A 103 -3.76 9.29 4.23
C ALA A 103 -3.33 8.03 5.01
N VAL A 104 -2.57 7.13 4.39
CA VAL A 104 -1.91 6.02 5.10
C VAL A 104 -0.56 6.51 5.60
N LEU A 105 -0.32 6.39 6.91
CA LEU A 105 0.88 6.90 7.57
C LEU A 105 1.50 5.85 8.49
N MET A 106 2.81 5.66 8.35
CA MET A 106 3.64 4.86 9.25
C MET A 106 4.63 5.75 10.01
N PRO A 107 5.16 5.30 11.16
CA PRO A 107 6.23 6.00 11.85
C PRO A 107 7.46 6.23 10.96
N PRO A 108 8.17 7.36 11.09
CA PRO A 108 9.49 7.53 10.48
C PRO A 108 10.44 6.40 10.90
N HIS A 109 11.11 5.78 9.92
CA HIS A 109 11.77 4.49 10.14
C HIS A 109 13.31 4.50 10.10
N TYR A 110 13.95 5.57 9.63
CA TYR A 110 15.43 5.60 9.57
C TYR A 110 16.08 5.89 10.93
N GLY A 111 15.44 6.70 11.77
CA GLY A 111 15.91 7.05 13.12
C GLY A 111 15.27 6.23 14.24
N VAL A 112 15.74 6.45 15.46
CA VAL A 112 15.08 6.03 16.70
C VAL A 112 14.33 7.25 17.22
N PHE A 113 13.02 7.13 17.36
CA PHE A 113 12.15 8.20 17.83
C PHE A 113 11.41 7.71 19.08
N SER A 114 11.21 8.62 20.02
CA SER A 114 10.34 8.41 21.17
C SER A 114 8.88 8.37 20.75
N ASP A 115 8.04 7.78 21.60
CA ASP A 115 6.58 7.80 21.43
C ASP A 115 6.02 9.21 21.28
N ASP A 116 6.58 10.19 22.01
CA ASP A 116 6.16 11.60 21.95
C ASP A 116 6.46 12.22 20.58
N GLU A 117 7.62 11.88 19.99
CA GLU A 117 7.99 12.33 18.65
C GLU A 117 7.14 11.68 17.57
N ILE A 118 6.83 10.38 17.71
CA ILE A 118 5.93 9.67 16.79
C ILE A 118 4.53 10.25 16.91
N GLU A 119 3.97 10.43 18.11
CA GLU A 119 2.66 11.02 18.30
C GLU A 119 2.59 12.44 17.72
N ALA A 120 3.62 13.26 17.92
CA ALA A 120 3.70 14.59 17.34
C ALA A 120 3.72 14.56 15.79
N HIS A 121 4.40 13.58 15.19
CA HIS A 121 4.40 13.36 13.75
C HIS A 121 2.98 13.07 13.23
N PHE A 122 2.30 12.07 13.81
CA PHE A 122 0.93 11.69 13.43
C PHE A 122 -0.05 12.85 13.62
N ARG A 123 0.01 13.53 14.76
CA ARG A 123 -0.83 14.70 15.06
C ARG A 123 -0.63 15.82 14.04
N THR A 124 0.61 16.10 13.65
CA THR A 124 0.92 17.14 12.68
C THR A 124 0.36 16.78 11.30
N VAL A 125 0.55 15.54 10.85
CA VAL A 125 0.00 15.10 9.54
C VAL A 125 -1.52 15.12 9.55
N ALA A 126 -2.17 14.66 10.62
CA ALA A 126 -3.64 14.70 10.75
C ALA A 126 -4.20 16.14 10.76
N ASN A 127 -3.54 17.07 11.44
CA ASN A 127 -4.01 18.45 11.56
C ASN A 127 -3.81 19.28 10.28
N TYR A 128 -2.73 19.04 9.53
CA TYR A 128 -2.33 19.89 8.42
C TYR A 128 -2.39 19.21 7.04
N GLY A 129 -2.60 17.89 7.00
CA GLY A 129 -2.63 17.10 5.77
C GLY A 129 -3.95 17.15 5.01
N GLY A 130 -5.03 17.65 5.61
CA GLY A 130 -6.37 17.74 4.99
C GLY A 130 -7.18 16.44 5.01
N LEU A 131 -6.53 15.31 5.32
CA LEU A 131 -7.15 13.98 5.31
C LEU A 131 -7.15 13.33 6.70
N PRO A 132 -8.13 12.46 7.00
CA PRO A 132 -7.99 11.51 8.09
C PRO A 132 -6.79 10.59 7.85
N VAL A 133 -6.11 10.21 8.93
CA VAL A 133 -4.89 9.41 8.90
C VAL A 133 -5.19 7.98 9.34
N LEU A 134 -4.75 7.01 8.54
CA LEU A 134 -4.75 5.60 8.87
C LEU A 134 -3.34 5.21 9.33
N ALA A 135 -3.20 4.89 10.61
CA ALA A 135 -1.94 4.47 11.19
C ALA A 135 -1.66 3.00 10.88
N VAL A 136 -0.50 2.75 10.29
CA VAL A 136 0.02 1.41 9.98
C VAL A 136 1.45 1.28 10.50
N ASP A 137 1.88 0.05 10.78
CA ASP A 137 3.19 -0.20 11.36
C ASP A 137 3.76 -1.55 10.89
N PRO A 138 4.25 -1.61 9.65
CA PRO A 138 4.87 -2.83 9.12
C PRO A 138 6.17 -3.20 9.86
N LEU A 139 6.75 -2.28 10.66
CA LEU A 139 8.04 -2.47 11.33
C LEU A 139 7.93 -2.75 12.84
N GLY A 140 6.72 -2.82 13.39
CA GLY A 140 6.50 -3.12 14.82
C GLY A 140 7.07 -2.07 15.78
N ARG A 141 7.01 -0.78 15.41
CA ARG A 141 7.44 0.36 16.24
C ARG A 141 6.35 0.97 17.13
N ILE A 142 5.08 0.68 16.85
CA ILE A 142 3.94 1.17 17.60
C ILE A 142 3.54 0.06 18.56
N ASP A 143 3.85 0.21 19.85
CA ASP A 143 3.37 -0.70 20.89
C ASP A 143 1.88 -0.40 21.24
N PRO A 144 1.21 -1.25 22.05
CA PRO A 144 -0.19 -1.02 22.42
C PRO A 144 -0.45 0.32 23.14
N GLY A 145 0.53 0.83 23.89
CA GLY A 145 0.43 2.11 24.60
C GLY A 145 0.44 3.28 23.61
N LEU A 146 1.38 3.29 22.68
CA LEU A 146 1.44 4.27 21.60
C LEU A 146 0.22 4.15 20.66
N ALA A 147 -0.22 2.94 20.33
CA ALA A 147 -1.44 2.73 19.53
C ALA A 147 -2.67 3.40 20.17
N ALA A 148 -2.85 3.25 21.49
CA ALA A 148 -3.94 3.91 22.21
C ALA A 148 -3.82 5.45 22.21
N ARG A 149 -2.60 5.97 22.36
CA ARG A 149 -2.33 7.42 22.26
C ARG A 149 -2.67 7.97 20.87
N LEU A 150 -2.24 7.27 19.81
CA LEU A 150 -2.55 7.65 18.43
C LEU A 150 -4.05 7.60 18.15
N GLY A 151 -4.76 6.56 18.60
CA GLY A 151 -6.21 6.43 18.43
C GLY A 151 -7.03 7.49 19.18
N ALA A 152 -6.44 8.17 20.17
CA ALA A 152 -7.06 9.30 20.86
C ALA A 152 -6.90 10.64 20.11
N LEU A 153 -6.05 10.71 19.09
CA LEU A 153 -5.87 11.92 18.28
C LEU A 153 -7.06 12.11 17.33
N PRO A 154 -7.64 13.33 17.24
CA PRO A 154 -8.69 13.62 16.28
C PRO A 154 -8.25 13.31 14.84
N GLY A 155 -9.07 12.55 14.11
CA GLY A 155 -8.81 12.21 12.71
C GLY A 155 -7.75 11.13 12.48
N VAL A 156 -7.23 10.49 13.53
CA VAL A 156 -6.32 9.35 13.42
C VAL A 156 -7.07 8.06 13.72
N PHE A 157 -6.96 7.08 12.82
CA PHE A 157 -7.58 5.77 12.90
C PHE A 157 -6.49 4.71 12.93
N VAL A 158 -6.57 3.82 13.91
CA VAL A 158 -5.56 2.78 14.16
C VAL A 158 -6.10 1.46 13.67
N ALA A 159 -5.33 0.77 12.83
CA ALA A 159 -5.68 -0.56 12.33
C ALA A 159 -5.85 -1.58 13.48
N GLU A 160 -6.75 -2.54 13.30
CA GLU A 160 -6.94 -3.62 14.27
C GLU A 160 -5.65 -4.44 14.44
N GLY A 161 -5.30 -4.72 15.69
CA GLY A 161 -4.11 -5.51 16.02
C GLY A 161 -2.78 -4.75 15.91
N LEU A 162 -2.78 -3.42 15.66
CA LEU A 162 -1.58 -2.60 15.71
C LEU A 162 -0.95 -2.66 17.12
N GLY A 163 0.36 -2.91 17.19
CA GLY A 163 1.08 -3.16 18.45
C GLY A 163 0.94 -4.57 19.01
N SER A 164 0.31 -5.50 18.28
CA SER A 164 0.36 -6.93 18.63
C SER A 164 1.73 -7.55 18.31
N ALA A 165 2.11 -8.59 19.06
CA ALA A 165 3.41 -9.26 18.94
C ALA A 165 3.67 -9.97 17.60
N ARG A 166 2.67 -10.07 16.71
CA ARG A 166 2.79 -10.60 15.35
C ARG A 166 1.87 -9.81 14.41
N PRO A 167 2.31 -8.65 13.87
CA PRO A 167 1.55 -7.97 12.85
C PRO A 167 1.39 -8.90 11.64
N ARG A 168 0.16 -9.04 11.14
CA ARG A 168 -0.09 -9.72 9.86
C ARG A 168 0.21 -8.71 8.75
N SER A 169 1.38 -8.79 8.13
CA SER A 169 1.80 -7.89 7.05
C SER A 169 0.93 -8.00 5.80
N ASP A 170 0.18 -9.10 5.67
CA ASP A 170 -0.67 -9.42 4.54
C ASP A 170 -2.09 -8.88 4.64
N ARG A 171 -2.51 -8.47 5.85
CA ARG A 171 -3.88 -8.03 6.07
C ARG A 171 -3.99 -7.02 7.19
N CYS A 172 -4.62 -5.89 6.87
CA CYS A 172 -5.01 -4.85 7.82
C CYS A 172 -6.54 -4.71 7.82
N ILE A 173 -7.15 -4.69 9.00
CA ILE A 173 -8.58 -4.43 9.17
C ILE A 173 -8.76 -3.06 9.81
N LEU A 174 -9.65 -2.24 9.26
CA LEU A 174 -10.04 -0.97 9.83
C LEU A 174 -11.56 -0.81 9.73
N GLY A 175 -12.26 -1.14 10.83
CA GLY A 175 -13.71 -1.22 10.80
C GLY A 175 -14.16 -2.31 9.81
N GLU A 176 -14.96 -1.93 8.82
CA GLU A 176 -15.46 -2.85 7.78
C GLU A 176 -14.51 -2.98 6.56
N MET A 177 -13.40 -2.24 6.56
CA MET A 177 -12.41 -2.29 5.49
C MET A 177 -11.38 -3.39 5.75
N GLU A 178 -11.16 -4.26 4.76
CA GLU A 178 -10.08 -5.24 4.75
C GLU A 178 -9.06 -4.85 3.67
N VAL A 179 -7.82 -4.56 4.06
CA VAL A 179 -6.74 -4.19 3.15
C VAL A 179 -5.77 -5.35 3.00
N SER A 180 -5.59 -5.86 1.78
CA SER A 180 -4.64 -6.94 1.51
C SER A 180 -4.09 -6.89 0.08
N PRO A 181 -2.77 -7.09 -0.14
CA PRO A 181 -2.21 -7.27 -1.48
C PRO A 181 -2.80 -8.49 -2.20
N LEU A 182 -3.30 -9.50 -1.48
CA LEU A 182 -3.88 -10.69 -2.09
C LEU A 182 -5.16 -10.38 -2.89
N PHE A 183 -5.82 -9.25 -2.64
CA PHE A 183 -6.95 -8.79 -3.46
C PHE A 183 -6.57 -8.33 -4.87
N LEU A 184 -5.27 -8.23 -5.18
CA LEU A 184 -4.79 -8.09 -6.56
C LEU A 184 -4.85 -9.40 -7.36
N LEU A 185 -5.04 -10.54 -6.69
CA LEU A 185 -5.10 -11.85 -7.33
C LEU A 185 -6.54 -12.16 -7.76
N ASN A 186 -6.71 -12.96 -8.81
CA ASN A 186 -8.03 -13.36 -9.33
C ASN A 186 -8.82 -14.23 -8.34
N GLN A 187 -8.12 -14.93 -7.46
CA GLN A 187 -8.68 -15.83 -6.45
C GLN A 187 -7.72 -15.90 -5.26
N PRO A 188 -8.10 -16.50 -4.12
CA PRO A 188 -7.15 -16.75 -3.03
C PRO A 188 -6.03 -17.71 -3.46
N PRO A 189 -4.78 -17.51 -3.02
CA PRO A 189 -3.70 -18.47 -3.22
C PRO A 189 -3.98 -19.85 -2.61
N ARG A 190 -3.41 -20.89 -3.23
CA ARG A 190 -3.46 -22.25 -2.65
C ARG A 190 -2.61 -22.34 -1.40
N ASP A 191 -1.45 -21.69 -1.41
CA ASP A 191 -0.54 -21.60 -0.27
C ASP A 191 -0.26 -20.13 0.07
N ILE A 192 -1.15 -19.56 0.88
CA ILE A 192 -1.00 -18.19 1.36
C ILE A 192 0.29 -18.05 2.17
N ALA A 193 0.63 -19.02 3.02
CA ALA A 193 1.78 -18.94 3.92
C ALA A 193 3.10 -18.76 3.14
N SER A 194 3.29 -19.54 2.07
CA SER A 194 4.46 -19.39 1.19
C SER A 194 4.51 -18.02 0.50
N ILE A 195 3.37 -17.46 0.09
CA ILE A 195 3.34 -16.11 -0.47
C ILE A 195 3.74 -15.06 0.57
N LEU A 196 3.28 -15.19 1.81
CA LEU A 196 3.64 -14.24 2.87
C LEU A 196 5.13 -14.31 3.20
N GLU A 197 5.70 -15.52 3.26
CA GLU A 197 7.15 -15.72 3.45
C GLU A 197 7.95 -15.09 2.29
N LEU A 198 7.47 -15.21 1.05
CA LEU A 198 8.07 -14.54 -0.09
C LEU A 198 7.99 -13.01 0.04
N MET A 199 6.84 -12.46 0.44
CA MET A 199 6.69 -11.02 0.63
C MET A 199 7.64 -10.47 1.70
N GLU A 200 7.78 -11.18 2.81
CA GLU A 200 8.68 -10.82 3.90
C GLU A 200 10.15 -10.86 3.45
N SER A 201 10.54 -11.90 2.69
CA SER A 201 11.93 -12.11 2.28
C SER A 201 12.36 -11.36 1.01
N ARG A 202 11.42 -10.99 0.14
CA ARG A 202 11.70 -10.41 -1.19
C ARG A 202 11.00 -9.08 -1.48
N GLY A 203 10.08 -8.67 -0.63
CA GLY A 203 9.27 -7.46 -0.80
C GLY A 203 7.93 -7.73 -1.48
N PRO A 204 6.82 -7.14 -0.99
CA PRO A 204 5.49 -7.37 -1.55
C PRO A 204 5.33 -6.80 -2.97
N ASP A 205 6.03 -5.73 -3.32
CA ASP A 205 6.04 -5.16 -4.67
C ASP A 205 6.49 -6.19 -5.71
N ARG A 206 7.62 -6.84 -5.46
CA ARG A 206 8.22 -7.81 -6.37
C ARG A 206 7.38 -9.07 -6.50
N VAL A 207 6.92 -9.59 -5.37
CA VAL A 207 6.10 -10.81 -5.32
C VAL A 207 4.77 -10.58 -6.05
N MET A 208 4.11 -9.45 -5.80
CA MET A 208 2.81 -9.17 -6.42
C MET A 208 2.91 -8.86 -7.91
N LYS A 209 3.98 -8.19 -8.36
CA LYS A 209 4.22 -8.03 -9.81
C LYS A 209 4.44 -9.38 -10.51
N ALA A 210 5.23 -10.27 -9.91
CA ALA A 210 5.44 -11.61 -10.46
C ALA A 210 4.13 -12.43 -10.46
N ALA A 211 3.35 -12.36 -9.36
CA ALA A 211 2.07 -13.04 -9.27
C ALA A 211 1.05 -12.55 -10.30
N LEU A 212 1.02 -11.23 -10.58
CA LEU A 212 0.19 -10.66 -11.65
C LEU A 212 0.64 -11.13 -13.04
N ALA A 213 1.96 -11.22 -13.27
CA ALA A 213 2.50 -11.70 -14.55
C ALA A 213 2.11 -13.16 -14.83
N LEU A 214 2.13 -14.03 -13.82
CA LEU A 214 1.65 -15.41 -13.91
C LEU A 214 0.15 -15.50 -14.24
N GLN A 215 -0.61 -14.45 -13.93
CA GLN A 215 -2.03 -14.32 -14.26
C GLN A 215 -2.28 -13.53 -15.56
N GLY A 216 -1.24 -13.34 -16.38
CA GLY A 216 -1.34 -12.67 -17.67
C GLY A 216 -1.37 -11.13 -17.60
N PHE A 217 -1.12 -10.53 -16.44
CA PHE A 217 -1.04 -9.08 -16.29
C PHE A 217 0.42 -8.60 -16.18
N ASP A 218 0.92 -7.93 -17.22
CA ASP A 218 2.24 -7.30 -17.22
C ASP A 218 2.21 -5.90 -16.57
N ALA A 219 2.77 -5.79 -15.36
CA ALA A 219 2.97 -4.52 -14.65
C ALA A 219 4.28 -3.80 -15.04
N GLY A 220 5.05 -4.32 -15.99
CA GLY A 220 6.34 -3.79 -16.43
C GLY A 220 7.50 -4.21 -15.53
N GLY A 221 8.60 -3.48 -15.63
CA GLY A 221 9.83 -3.76 -14.89
C GLY A 221 9.74 -3.51 -13.39
N LEU A 222 10.88 -3.68 -12.73
CA LEU A 222 11.07 -3.40 -11.30
C LEU A 222 11.98 -2.19 -11.13
N ARG A 223 11.70 -1.34 -10.14
CA ARG A 223 12.60 -0.23 -9.81
C ARG A 223 13.91 -0.78 -9.28
N GLN A 224 15.04 -0.36 -9.86
CA GLN A 224 16.34 -0.72 -9.31
C GLN A 224 16.48 -0.21 -7.86
N PRO A 225 17.13 -0.97 -6.95
CA PRO A 225 17.96 -2.16 -7.20
C PRO A 225 17.19 -3.49 -7.22
N ASN A 226 15.85 -3.49 -7.17
CA ASN A 226 15.07 -4.72 -7.23
C ASN A 226 15.30 -5.45 -8.56
N ARG A 227 15.27 -6.79 -8.49
CA ARG A 227 15.40 -7.71 -9.62
C ARG A 227 14.29 -8.74 -9.55
N ALA A 228 14.03 -9.43 -10.66
CA ALA A 228 13.07 -10.53 -10.70
C ALA A 228 13.38 -11.57 -9.61
N LEU A 229 12.33 -12.31 -9.20
CA LEU A 229 12.50 -13.41 -8.25
C LEU A 229 13.49 -14.43 -8.84
N PRO A 230 14.46 -14.91 -8.05
CA PRO A 230 15.33 -16.00 -8.49
C PRO A 230 14.53 -17.30 -8.71
N GLY A 231 15.12 -18.27 -9.43
CA GLY A 231 14.40 -19.46 -9.90
C GLY A 231 13.63 -20.22 -8.82
N ARG A 232 14.25 -20.46 -7.66
CA ARG A 232 13.58 -21.18 -6.56
C ARG A 232 12.37 -20.43 -6.01
N GLU A 233 12.46 -19.12 -5.86
CA GLU A 233 11.35 -18.29 -5.39
C GLU A 233 10.26 -18.14 -6.45
N SER A 234 10.62 -18.10 -7.74
CA SER A 234 9.65 -18.12 -8.84
C SER A 234 8.87 -19.43 -8.86
N GLU A 235 9.56 -20.57 -8.76
CA GLU A 235 8.94 -21.90 -8.69
C GLU A 235 8.02 -22.04 -7.47
N LEU A 236 8.43 -21.48 -6.32
CA LEU A 236 7.60 -21.46 -5.10
C LEU A 236 6.33 -20.64 -5.32
N LEU A 237 6.46 -19.45 -5.93
CA LEU A 237 5.32 -18.59 -6.24
C LEU A 237 4.36 -19.27 -7.23
N GLU A 238 4.89 -19.87 -8.29
CA GLU A 238 4.10 -20.64 -9.26
C GLU A 238 3.35 -21.79 -8.60
N SER A 239 4.02 -22.57 -7.74
CA SER A 239 3.40 -23.65 -6.98
C SER A 239 2.29 -23.15 -6.04
N ALA A 240 2.51 -22.02 -5.37
CA ALA A 240 1.51 -21.40 -4.50
C ALA A 240 0.28 -20.86 -5.26
N LEU A 241 0.42 -20.64 -6.57
CA LEU A 241 -0.60 -20.13 -7.49
C LEU A 241 -1.06 -21.17 -8.53
N ALA A 242 -0.71 -22.46 -8.42
CA ALA A 242 -0.82 -23.43 -9.51
C ALA A 242 -2.25 -23.67 -10.06
N ASP A 243 -3.30 -23.25 -9.36
CA ASP A 243 -4.70 -23.34 -9.81
C ASP A 243 -5.17 -22.12 -10.63
N TYR A 244 -4.26 -21.18 -10.93
CA TYR A 244 -4.54 -19.98 -11.73
C TYR A 244 -4.29 -20.29 -13.21
N SER A 245 -5.04 -21.26 -13.74
CA SER A 245 -5.06 -21.51 -15.18
C SER A 245 -5.63 -20.27 -15.90
N ALA A 246 -4.94 -19.82 -16.95
CA ALA A 246 -5.32 -18.67 -17.77
C ALA A 246 -6.70 -18.83 -18.45
#